data_AF-A0A0K3AYC7-F1
#
_entry.id   AF-A0A0K3AYC7-F1
#
_cell.length_a   1.000
_cell.length_b   1.000
_cell.length_c   1.000
_cell.angle_alpha   90.00
_cell.angle_beta   90.00
_cell.angle_gamma   90.00
#
_symmetry.space_group_name_H-M   'P 1'
#
loop_
_entity.id
_entity.type
_entity.pdbx_description
1 polymer ?
#
loop_
_entity_poly.entity_id
_entity_poly.type
_entity_poly.pdbx_seq_one_letter_code
_entity_poly.pdbx_strand_id
1 'polypeptide(L)'
;MLELGSRERPQPAPSHIVWGSLTAPRDPSSRPWLTLLDDEREPTVVDAVRPSLVVWSSLWPDRPDDRIRFDLRQATDRTDCLLRWTLVTTADAPDESKLGHMRYRLNLLINERLRLSYGQ
;
A
#
# COMPACT_ATOMS: atom_id res chain seq x y z
N MET A 1 13.32 2.04 13.54
CA MET A 1 12.27 2.36 12.55
C MET A 1 11.10 2.97 13.29
N LEU A 2 10.67 4.15 12.89
CA LEU A 2 9.52 4.85 13.46
C LEU A 2 8.28 4.55 12.61
N GLU A 3 7.16 4.22 13.25
CA GLU A 3 5.86 4.13 12.58
C GLU A 3 5.28 5.54 12.41
N LEU A 4 5.07 5.92 11.15
CA LEU A 4 4.45 7.18 10.77
C LEU A 4 2.93 7.02 10.64
N GLY A 5 2.41 5.82 10.44
CA GLY A 5 0.97 5.55 10.54
C GLY A 5 0.61 4.17 10.01
N SER A 6 -0.56 3.70 10.40
CA SER A 6 -1.08 2.40 9.98
C SER A 6 -2.59 2.46 9.79
N ARG A 7 -3.10 1.74 8.79
CA ARG A 7 -4.54 1.50 8.67
C ARG A 7 -4.83 0.13 8.10
N GLU A 8 -5.85 -0.53 8.65
CA GLU A 8 -6.34 -1.82 8.19
C GLU A 8 -7.76 -1.70 7.63
N ARG A 9 -8.00 -2.35 6.49
CA ARG A 9 -9.31 -2.43 5.83
C ARG A 9 -9.44 -3.78 5.10
N PRO A 10 -10.65 -4.36 5.05
CA PRO A 10 -10.90 -5.52 4.20
C PRO A 10 -10.90 -5.13 2.72
N GLN A 11 -10.28 -5.98 1.92
CA GLN A 11 -10.25 -5.97 0.46
C GLN A 11 -11.19 -7.07 -0.03
N PRO A 12 -11.99 -6.82 -1.08
CA PRO A 12 -12.96 -7.79 -1.60
C PRO A 12 -12.30 -8.99 -2.29
N ALA A 13 -11.01 -8.89 -2.64
CA ALA A 13 -10.26 -9.96 -3.28
C ALA A 13 -9.49 -10.81 -2.25
N PRO A 14 -9.21 -12.10 -2.55
CA PRO A 14 -8.37 -12.96 -1.72
C PRO A 14 -6.93 -12.44 -1.57
N SER A 15 -6.26 -12.80 -0.48
CA SER A 15 -4.92 -12.29 -0.14
C SER A 15 -3.89 -12.51 -1.24
N HIS A 16 -3.91 -13.65 -1.92
CA HIS A 16 -2.99 -13.95 -3.02
C HIS A 16 -3.22 -13.09 -4.27
N ILE A 17 -4.46 -12.63 -4.51
CA ILE A 17 -4.79 -11.69 -5.59
C ILE A 17 -4.32 -10.29 -5.19
N VAL A 18 -4.63 -9.85 -3.97
CA VAL A 18 -4.21 -8.55 -3.47
C VAL A 18 -2.68 -8.43 -3.43
N TRP A 19 -2.00 -9.49 -2.99
CA TRP A 19 -0.54 -9.59 -3.03
C TRP A 19 -0.02 -9.39 -4.46
N GLY A 20 -0.64 -10.05 -5.45
CA GLY A 20 -0.28 -9.90 -6.86
C GLY A 20 -0.40 -8.46 -7.34
N SER A 21 -1.53 -7.80 -7.06
CA SER A 21 -1.77 -6.39 -7.39
C SER A 21 -0.78 -5.43 -6.72
N LEU A 22 -0.28 -5.75 -5.52
CA LEU A 22 0.73 -4.96 -4.83
C LEU A 22 2.15 -5.21 -5.39
N THR A 23 2.46 -6.43 -5.82
CA THR A 23 3.77 -6.74 -6.41
C THR A 23 3.91 -6.31 -7.86
N ALA A 24 2.80 -6.20 -8.59
CA ALA A 24 2.76 -5.77 -9.97
C ALA A 24 1.63 -4.73 -10.20
N PRO A 25 1.78 -3.48 -9.70
CA PRO A 25 0.71 -2.47 -9.76
C PRO A 25 0.32 -2.03 -11.18
N ARG A 26 1.18 -2.31 -12.16
CA ARG A 26 0.97 -2.02 -13.59
C ARG A 26 0.76 -3.26 -14.45
N ASP A 27 0.37 -4.40 -13.86
CA ASP A 27 0.05 -5.59 -14.64
C ASP A 27 -1.04 -5.25 -15.69
N PRO A 28 -0.76 -5.38 -17.01
CA PRO A 28 -1.72 -5.06 -18.08
C PRO A 28 -2.98 -5.92 -18.06
N SER A 29 -2.93 -7.09 -17.40
CA SER A 29 -4.08 -7.97 -17.21
C SER A 29 -5.01 -7.53 -16.07
N SER A 30 -4.54 -6.58 -15.23
CA SER A 30 -5.29 -6.02 -14.11
C SER A 30 -5.85 -4.64 -14.41
N ARG A 31 -6.93 -4.24 -13.72
CA ARG A 31 -7.43 -2.86 -13.84
C ARG A 31 -6.42 -1.90 -13.21
N PRO A 32 -6.00 -0.84 -13.93
CA PRO A 32 -5.05 0.12 -13.38
C PRO A 32 -5.66 0.85 -12.19
N TRP A 33 -4.91 0.92 -11.09
CA TRP A 33 -5.39 1.51 -9.84
C TRP A 33 -4.36 2.43 -9.18
N LEU A 34 -3.07 2.23 -9.46
CA LEU A 34 -1.99 3.04 -8.93
C LEU A 34 -1.87 4.35 -9.74
N THR A 35 -2.72 5.32 -9.42
CA THR A 35 -2.68 6.68 -9.99
C THR A 35 -1.87 7.61 -9.10
N LEU A 36 -0.62 7.85 -9.49
CA LEU A 36 0.33 8.71 -8.80
C LEU A 36 0.15 10.18 -9.21
N LEU A 37 0.44 11.10 -8.29
CA LEU A 37 0.58 12.53 -8.58
C LEU A 37 1.93 12.84 -9.23
N ASP A 38 2.08 14.05 -9.77
CA ASP A 38 3.31 14.51 -10.44
C ASP A 38 4.53 14.57 -9.50
N ASP A 39 4.30 14.70 -8.19
CA ASP A 39 5.31 14.69 -7.13
C ASP A 39 5.47 13.32 -6.45
N GLU A 40 4.76 12.29 -6.92
CA GLU A 40 4.87 10.91 -6.44
C GLU A 40 5.69 10.06 -7.44
N ARG A 41 6.47 9.11 -6.93
CA ARG A 41 7.19 8.12 -7.75
C ARG A 41 6.57 6.75 -7.63
N GLU A 42 6.78 5.94 -8.67
CA GLU A 42 6.39 4.55 -8.64
C GLU A 42 7.21 3.76 -7.63
N PRO A 43 6.56 2.96 -6.75
CA PRO A 43 7.28 2.17 -5.77
C PRO A 43 7.92 0.96 -6.44
N THR A 44 9.11 0.62 -5.95
CA THR A 44 9.73 -0.68 -6.19
C THR A 44 9.38 -1.64 -5.05
N VAL A 45 9.24 -2.93 -5.35
CA VAL A 45 9.11 -3.97 -4.32
C VAL A 45 10.48 -4.24 -3.71
N VAL A 46 10.61 -3.95 -2.43
CA VAL A 46 11.85 -4.08 -1.65
C VAL A 46 11.95 -5.47 -1.04
N ASP A 47 10.82 -5.98 -0.57
CA ASP A 47 10.68 -7.32 0.00
C ASP A 47 9.25 -7.81 -0.22
N ALA A 48 9.06 -9.12 -0.34
CA ALA A 48 7.74 -9.73 -0.47
C ALA A 48 7.75 -11.19 -0.05
N VAL A 49 6.73 -11.58 0.73
CA VAL A 49 6.46 -12.97 1.09
C VAL A 49 5.03 -13.30 0.68
N ARG A 50 4.87 -14.22 -0.26
CA ARG A 50 3.54 -14.59 -0.78
C ARG A 50 2.79 -15.47 0.22
N PRO A 51 1.48 -15.24 0.48
CA PRO A 51 0.64 -14.11 0.10
C PRO A 51 0.48 -13.07 1.23
N SER A 52 1.41 -12.99 2.17
CA SER A 52 1.23 -12.34 3.48
C SER A 52 1.91 -10.99 3.63
N LEU A 53 2.91 -10.67 2.81
CA LEU A 53 3.72 -9.46 2.94
C LEU A 53 4.14 -8.89 1.59
N VAL A 54 4.04 -7.58 1.46
CA VAL A 54 4.75 -6.78 0.44
C VAL A 54 5.34 -5.55 1.13
N VAL A 55 6.57 -5.17 0.77
CA VAL A 55 7.20 -3.93 1.23
C VAL A 55 7.57 -3.12 0.00
N TRP A 56 7.05 -1.90 -0.07
CA TRP A 56 7.39 -0.93 -1.10
C TRP A 56 8.47 0.04 -0.63
N SER A 57 9.25 0.54 -1.59
CA SER A 57 10.01 1.77 -1.43
C SER A 57 9.07 2.97 -1.28
N SER A 58 9.62 4.10 -0.85
CA SER A 58 8.87 5.35 -0.74
C SER A 58 8.21 5.75 -2.06
N LEU A 59 7.00 6.31 -1.94
CA LEU A 59 6.30 7.01 -3.03
C LEU A 59 6.77 8.46 -3.15
N TRP A 60 7.43 9.02 -2.13
CA TRP A 60 7.76 10.45 -2.08
C TRP A 60 9.24 10.67 -2.37
N PRO A 61 9.59 11.42 -3.43
CA PRO A 61 10.98 11.61 -3.79
C PRO A 61 11.84 12.31 -2.74
N ASP A 62 11.23 13.18 -1.94
CA ASP A 62 11.88 13.92 -0.86
C ASP A 62 11.94 13.14 0.47
N ARG A 63 11.42 11.91 0.50
CA ARG A 63 11.53 10.96 1.62
C ARG A 63 11.93 9.58 1.13
N PRO A 64 13.13 9.42 0.53
CA PRO A 64 13.53 8.18 -0.13
C PRO A 64 13.70 6.98 0.82
N ASP A 65 13.95 7.25 2.11
CA ASP A 65 14.19 6.21 3.13
C ASP A 65 12.91 5.65 3.75
N ASP A 66 11.76 6.27 3.48
CA ASP A 66 10.47 5.76 3.94
C ASP A 66 10.13 4.45 3.22
N ARG A 67 9.47 3.55 3.93
CA ARG A 67 8.96 2.28 3.39
C ARG A 67 7.48 2.16 3.70
N ILE A 68 6.78 1.45 2.84
CA ILE A 68 5.37 1.13 3.05
C ILE A 68 5.26 -0.38 3.14
N ARG A 69 4.93 -0.86 4.33
CA ARG A 69 4.72 -2.28 4.60
C ARG A 69 3.25 -2.62 4.42
N PHE A 70 2.96 -3.72 3.74
CA PHE A 70 1.63 -4.28 3.55
C PHE A 70 1.55 -5.66 4.19
N ASP A 71 0.79 -5.78 5.27
CA ASP A 71 0.47 -7.05 5.89
C ASP A 71 -0.89 -7.54 5.38
N LEU A 72 -0.90 -8.74 4.82
CA LEU A 72 -2.07 -9.37 4.19
C LEU A 72 -2.45 -10.62 5.00
N ARG A 73 -3.71 -10.69 5.43
CA ARG A 73 -4.26 -11.84 6.14
C ARG A 73 -5.56 -12.26 5.49
N GLN A 74 -5.76 -13.56 5.32
CA GLN A 74 -7.06 -14.06 4.92
C GLN A 74 -8.06 -13.86 6.06
N ALA A 75 -9.24 -13.32 5.76
CA ALA A 75 -10.32 -13.25 6.75
C ALA A 75 -10.84 -14.66 7.04
N THR A 76 -11.06 -14.99 8.30
CA THR A 76 -11.40 -16.36 8.75
C THR A 76 -12.65 -16.93 8.07
N ASP A 77 -13.66 -16.08 7.81
CA ASP A 77 -14.99 -16.52 7.38
C ASP A 77 -15.39 -16.01 5.99
N ARG A 78 -14.45 -15.42 5.23
CA ARG A 78 -14.72 -14.84 3.90
C ARG A 78 -13.57 -15.08 2.94
N THR A 79 -13.83 -14.90 1.65
CA THR A 79 -12.79 -14.81 0.60
C THR A 79 -12.00 -13.50 0.64
N ASP A 80 -12.36 -12.60 1.56
CA ASP A 80 -11.79 -11.27 1.68
C ASP A 80 -10.38 -11.30 2.29
N CYS A 81 -9.56 -10.34 1.90
CA CYS A 81 -8.25 -10.11 2.49
C CYS A 81 -8.30 -8.94 3.47
N LEU A 82 -7.87 -9.13 4.71
CA LEU A 82 -7.53 -8.04 5.61
C LEU A 82 -6.18 -7.47 5.20
N LEU A 83 -6.17 -6.27 4.65
CA LEU A 83 -4.96 -5.55 4.25
C LEU A 83 -4.68 -4.43 5.25
N ARG A 84 -3.48 -4.44 5.82
CA ARG A 84 -2.93 -3.35 6.61
C ARG A 84 -1.77 -2.72 5.88
N TRP A 85 -1.82 -1.41 5.67
CA TRP A 85 -0.63 -0.66 5.30
C TRP A 85 -0.04 0.00 6.55
N THR A 86 1.29 0.03 6.63
CA THR A 86 2.05 0.72 7.67
C THR A 86 3.17 1.52 7.00
N LEU A 87 3.12 2.85 7.16
CA LEU A 87 4.18 3.74 6.73
C LEU A 87 5.23 3.82 7.83
N VAL A 88 6.47 3.56 7.46
CA VAL A 88 7.59 3.49 8.40
C VAL A 88 8.79 4.26 7.86
N THR A 89 9.58 4.85 8.75
CA THR A 89 10.78 5.62 8.39
C THR A 89 11.97 5.27 9.28
N THR A 90 13.17 5.45 8.75
CA THR A 90 14.41 5.47 9.53
C THR A 90 14.93 6.88 9.79
N ALA A 91 14.32 7.89 9.15
CA ALA A 91 14.64 9.30 9.32
C ALA A 91 13.74 9.96 10.37
N ASP A 92 13.91 11.26 10.57
CA ASP A 92 13.00 12.04 11.39
C ASP A 92 11.58 12.07 10.80
N ALA A 93 10.60 12.15 11.70
CA ALA A 93 9.21 12.31 11.32
C ALA A 93 9.03 13.60 10.51
N PRO A 94 8.25 13.57 9.42
CA PRO A 94 7.85 14.79 8.75
C PRO A 94 6.94 15.64 9.67
N ASP A 95 6.76 16.90 9.34
CA ASP A 95 5.76 17.73 10.01
C ASP A 95 4.34 17.12 9.90
N GLU A 96 3.44 17.53 10.79
CA GLU A 96 2.11 16.92 10.88
C GLU A 96 1.27 17.13 9.60
N SER A 97 1.48 18.24 8.88
CA SER A 97 0.74 18.53 7.65
C SER A 97 1.13 17.53 6.55
N LYS A 98 2.43 17.36 6.32
CA LYS A 98 2.97 16.41 5.36
C LYS A 98 2.64 14.98 5.76
N LEU A 99 2.76 14.65 7.05
CA LEU A 99 2.39 13.34 7.57
C LEU A 99 0.90 13.01 7.34
N GLY A 100 0.03 13.98 7.59
CA GLY A 100 -1.41 13.87 7.30
C GLY A 100 -1.67 13.64 5.81
N HIS A 101 -0.99 14.38 4.94
CA HIS A 101 -1.08 14.20 3.49
C HIS A 101 -0.65 12.79 3.06
N MET A 102 0.51 12.30 3.52
CA MET A 102 1.03 10.98 3.18
C MET A 102 0.07 9.85 3.59
N ARG A 103 -0.47 9.92 4.82
CA ARG A 103 -1.46 8.95 5.32
C ARG A 103 -2.76 8.99 4.50
N TYR A 104 -3.19 10.18 4.09
CA TYR A 104 -4.37 10.34 3.24
C TYR A 104 -4.14 9.72 1.85
N ARG A 105 -2.99 9.99 1.21
CA ARG A 105 -2.64 9.43 -0.10
C ARG A 105 -2.60 7.90 -0.08
N LEU A 106 -1.99 7.29 0.93
CA LEU A 106 -2.01 5.82 1.10
C LEU A 106 -3.43 5.27 1.26
N ASN A 107 -4.29 5.98 2.00
CA ASN A 107 -5.69 5.58 2.12
C ASN A 107 -6.42 5.65 0.79
N LEU A 108 -6.22 6.70 -0.01
CA LEU A 108 -6.85 6.81 -1.31
C LEU A 108 -6.39 5.69 -2.25
N LEU A 109 -5.08 5.45 -2.36
CA LEU A 109 -4.55 4.43 -3.27
C LEU A 109 -5.00 3.02 -2.87
N ILE A 110 -4.88 2.68 -1.58
CA ILE A 110 -5.01 1.30 -1.10
C ILE A 110 -6.45 0.96 -0.67
N ASN A 111 -7.15 1.90 -0.04
CA ASN A 111 -8.48 1.67 0.53
C ASN A 111 -9.61 2.21 -0.34
N GLU A 112 -9.30 2.89 -1.45
CA GLU A 112 -10.28 3.31 -2.43
C GLU A 112 -9.92 2.74 -3.81
N ARG A 113 -8.83 3.19 -4.44
CA ARG A 113 -8.50 2.83 -5.83
C ARG A 113 -8.25 1.34 -6.04
N LEU A 114 -7.43 0.71 -5.19
CA LEU A 114 -7.18 -0.73 -5.24
C LEU A 114 -8.47 -1.53 -5.06
N ARG A 115 -9.33 -1.12 -4.12
CA ARG A 115 -10.64 -1.79 -3.89
C ARG A 115 -11.55 -1.69 -5.12
N LEU A 116 -11.62 -0.51 -5.74
CA LEU A 116 -12.40 -0.29 -6.97
C LEU A 116 -11.88 -1.15 -8.14
N SER A 117 -10.56 -1.43 -8.17
CA SER A 117 -9.97 -2.28 -9.22
C SER A 117 -10.50 -3.72 -9.23
N TYR A 118 -11.04 -4.19 -8.10
CA TYR A 118 -11.69 -5.49 -7.98
C TYR A 118 -13.19 -5.48 -8.32
N GLY A 119 -13.74 -4.35 -8.78
CA GLY A 119 -15.14 -4.25 -9.22
C GLY A 119 -16.14 -3.82 -8.14
N GLN A 120 -15.68 -3.14 -7.09
CA GLN A 120 -16.55 -2.43 -6.14
C GLN A 120 -16.92 -1.03 -6.64
#